data_AF-A0A8J7BWI0-F1
#
_entry.id   AF-A0A8J7BWI0-F1
#
_cell.length_a   1.000
_cell.length_b   1.000
_cell.length_c   1.000
_cell.angle_alpha   90.00
_cell.angle_beta   90.00
_cell.angle_gamma   90.00
#
_symmetry.space_group_name_H-M   'P 1'
#
loop_
_entity.id
_entity.type
_entity.pdbx_description
1 polymer ?
#
loop_
_entity_poly.entity_id
_entity_poly.type
_entity_poly.pdbx_seq_one_letter_code
_entity_poly.pdbx_strand_id
1 'polypeptide(L)'
;MGWLSEISLKAREAEVLLGQRAPSPVRRWYPTAFPDLEYSQIQVFLQYREVAQKLGVNLKNKLLLDTINGHPHRIEDAFLCLLEYSDKLEDGDHATNFLRKAFIEGWKPRKFQSFEQARKAIPWL
;
A
#
# COMPACT_ATOMS: atom_id res chain seq x y z
N MET A 1 -46.14 8.59 -10.68
CA MET A 1 -45.07 8.28 -11.65
C MET A 1 -44.24 9.54 -11.86
N GLY A 2 -43.10 9.70 -11.17
CA GLY A 2 -42.30 10.93 -11.33
C GLY A 2 -41.07 11.08 -10.43
N TRP A 3 -40.72 10.09 -9.61
CA TRP A 3 -39.58 10.19 -8.67
C TRP A 3 -38.27 9.59 -9.22
N LEU A 4 -38.27 9.03 -10.43
CA LEU A 4 -37.07 8.47 -11.07
C LEU A 4 -36.42 9.41 -12.10
N SER A 5 -37.12 10.49 -12.50
CA SER A 5 -36.63 11.43 -13.51
C SER A 5 -35.70 12.51 -12.96
N GLU A 6 -35.81 12.90 -11.68
CA GLU A 6 -34.96 13.94 -11.09
C GLU A 6 -33.58 13.43 -10.64
N ILE A 7 -33.48 12.17 -10.20
CA ILE A 7 -32.20 11.56 -9.82
C ILE A 7 -31.32 11.37 -11.07
N SER A 8 -31.94 11.03 -12.20
CA SER A 8 -31.22 10.81 -13.46
C SER A 8 -30.75 12.13 -14.10
N LEU A 9 -31.47 13.24 -13.91
CA LEU A 9 -31.04 14.55 -14.40
C LEU A 9 -29.91 15.14 -13.55
N LYS A 10 -29.96 15.00 -12.21
CA LYS A 10 -28.87 15.45 -11.33
C LYS A 10 -27.59 14.64 -11.48
N ALA A 11 -27.70 13.35 -11.85
CA ALA A 11 -26.53 12.53 -12.16
C ALA A 11 -25.83 13.02 -13.45
N ARG A 12 -26.59 13.49 -14.44
CA ARG A 12 -26.06 13.96 -15.73
C ARG A 12 -25.48 15.37 -15.66
N GLU A 13 -26.04 16.26 -14.84
CA GLU A 13 -25.45 17.59 -14.61
C GLU A 13 -24.18 17.55 -13.75
N ALA A 14 -24.03 16.52 -12.90
CA ALA A 14 -22.78 16.28 -12.17
C ALA A 14 -21.63 15.79 -13.08
N GLU A 15 -21.94 15.12 -14.20
CA GLU A 15 -20.93 14.66 -15.16
C GLU A 15 -20.41 15.78 -16.08
N VAL A 16 -21.20 16.85 -16.30
CA VAL A 16 -20.83 17.95 -17.21
C VAL A 16 -20.05 19.07 -16.49
N LEU A 17 -20.22 19.24 -15.18
CA LEU A 17 -19.46 20.22 -14.39
C LEU A 17 -18.14 19.68 -13.81
N LEU A 18 -17.91 18.36 -13.87
CA LEU A 18 -16.68 17.72 -13.41
C LEU A 18 -15.84 17.18 -14.58
N GLY A 19 -15.27 18.12 -15.34
CA GLY A 19 -13.95 17.93 -15.97
C GLY A 19 -12.81 17.67 -14.96
N GLN A 20 -13.13 17.28 -13.73
CA GLN A 20 -12.23 16.93 -12.65
C GLN A 20 -12.76 15.65 -12.03
N ARG A 21 -12.27 14.53 -12.58
CA ARG A 21 -12.35 13.19 -12.01
C ARG A 21 -12.14 13.30 -10.49
N ALA A 22 -13.18 13.05 -9.70
CA ALA A 22 -13.11 13.10 -8.25
C ALA A 22 -11.85 12.34 -7.80
N PRO A 23 -10.91 12.95 -7.04
CA PRO A 23 -9.74 12.24 -6.61
C PRO A 23 -10.22 11.10 -5.72
N SER A 24 -9.95 9.86 -6.14
CA SER A 24 -10.22 8.67 -5.32
C SER A 24 -9.74 8.92 -3.88
N PRO A 25 -10.37 8.37 -2.83
CA PRO A 25 -9.94 8.56 -1.44
C PRO A 25 -8.46 8.21 -1.19
N VAL A 26 -7.85 7.46 -2.11
CA VAL A 26 -6.41 7.18 -2.22
C VAL A 26 -5.54 8.45 -2.38
N ARG A 27 -6.03 9.53 -2.99
CA ARG A 27 -5.24 10.76 -3.22
C ARG A 27 -5.11 11.69 -2.01
N ARG A 28 -5.92 11.51 -0.95
CA ARG A 28 -6.00 12.51 0.14
C ARG A 28 -4.93 12.39 1.22
N TRP A 29 -4.27 11.22 1.35
CA TRP A 29 -3.26 10.95 2.39
C TRP A 29 -1.83 10.80 1.87
N TYR A 30 -1.65 10.43 0.60
CA TYR A 30 -0.39 9.87 0.12
C TYR A 30 0.65 10.86 -0.41
N PRO A 31 0.29 11.98 -1.07
CA PRO A 31 1.30 12.94 -1.54
C PRO A 31 2.16 13.51 -0.41
N THR A 32 1.64 13.54 0.82
CA THR A 32 2.32 14.13 1.98
C THR A 32 3.21 13.14 2.72
N ALA A 33 2.91 11.84 2.69
CA ALA A 33 3.66 10.82 3.43
C ALA A 33 4.85 10.27 2.64
N PHE A 34 4.77 10.32 1.31
CA PHE A 34 5.79 9.77 0.41
C PHE A 34 6.21 10.79 -0.67
N PRO A 35 6.85 11.91 -0.28
CA PRO A 35 7.23 12.97 -1.22
C PRO A 35 8.24 12.50 -2.27
N ASP A 36 9.07 11.51 -1.94
CA ASP A 36 10.20 11.06 -2.78
C ASP A 36 9.90 9.79 -3.59
N LEU A 37 8.68 9.23 -3.48
CA LEU A 37 8.31 8.03 -4.24
C LEU A 37 7.71 8.38 -5.59
N GLU A 38 8.16 7.67 -6.62
CA GLU A 38 7.52 7.67 -7.93
C GLU A 38 6.15 6.98 -7.89
N TYR A 39 5.30 7.29 -8.87
CA TYR A 39 3.96 6.70 -8.95
C TYR A 39 3.98 5.16 -8.99
N SER A 40 4.94 4.57 -9.71
CA SER A 40 5.15 3.11 -9.78
C SER A 40 5.45 2.51 -8.39
N GLN A 41 6.31 3.16 -7.62
CA GLN A 41 6.69 2.75 -6.27
C GLN A 41 5.52 2.88 -5.28
N ILE A 42 4.73 3.95 -5.42
CA ILE A 42 3.49 4.11 -4.64
C ILE A 42 2.51 2.99 -4.97
N GLN A 43 2.36 2.61 -6.25
CA GLN A 43 1.50 1.50 -6.64
C GLN A 43 1.94 0.18 -6.00
N VAL A 44 3.25 -0.13 -6.00
CA VAL A 44 3.78 -1.31 -5.31
C VAL A 44 3.47 -1.23 -3.82
N PHE A 45 3.78 -0.12 -3.14
CA PHE A 45 3.45 0.04 -1.72
C PHE A 45 1.97 -0.23 -1.43
N LEU A 46 1.07 0.29 -2.27
CA LEU A 46 -0.37 0.11 -2.13
C LEU A 46 -0.81 -1.36 -2.29
N GLN A 47 -0.17 -2.13 -3.18
CA GLN A 47 -0.45 -3.56 -3.32
C GLN A 47 -0.17 -4.34 -2.03
N TYR A 48 0.92 -4.00 -1.33
CA TYR A 48 1.32 -4.69 -0.10
C TYR A 48 0.70 -4.10 1.17
N ARG A 49 0.13 -2.89 1.10
CA ARG A 49 -0.36 -2.13 2.27
C ARG A 49 -1.34 -2.93 3.13
N GLU A 50 -2.39 -3.47 2.53
CA GLU A 50 -3.44 -4.17 3.28
C GLU A 50 -2.86 -5.41 3.99
N VAL A 51 -1.95 -6.10 3.32
CA VAL A 51 -1.29 -7.30 3.84
C VAL A 51 -0.34 -6.95 4.99
N ALA A 52 0.44 -5.88 4.84
CA ALA A 52 1.30 -5.38 5.90
C ALA A 52 0.49 -4.96 7.15
N GLN A 53 -0.67 -4.32 6.96
CA GLN A 53 -1.56 -3.98 8.07
C GLN A 53 -2.15 -5.23 8.74
N LYS A 54 -2.53 -6.26 7.97
CA LYS A 54 -2.96 -7.56 8.52
C LYS A 54 -1.87 -8.22 9.36
N LEU A 55 -0.61 -8.06 8.98
CA LEU A 55 0.56 -8.53 9.73
C LEU A 55 0.95 -7.63 10.92
N GLY A 56 0.14 -6.61 11.23
CA GLY A 56 0.36 -5.72 12.37
C GLY A 56 1.35 -4.58 12.12
N VAL A 57 1.84 -4.38 10.89
CA VAL A 57 2.75 -3.27 10.58
C VAL A 57 2.07 -1.93 10.81
N ASN A 58 2.67 -1.11 11.67
CA ASN A 58 2.25 0.26 11.91
C ASN A 58 2.74 1.18 10.79
N LEU A 59 1.95 1.29 9.72
CA LEU A 59 2.21 2.19 8.59
C LEU A 59 2.06 3.69 8.94
N LYS A 60 1.73 4.04 10.18
CA LYS A 60 1.79 5.42 10.70
C LYS A 60 3.10 5.72 11.42
N ASN A 61 3.97 4.72 11.59
CA ASN A 61 5.25 4.89 12.23
C ASN A 61 6.15 5.80 11.38
N LYS A 62 6.48 6.98 11.91
CA LYS A 62 7.27 7.99 11.19
C LYS A 62 8.64 7.45 10.74
N LEU A 63 9.33 6.69 11.60
CA LEU A 63 10.64 6.13 11.25
C LEU A 63 10.54 5.13 10.10
N LEU A 64 9.47 4.33 10.04
CA LEU A 64 9.23 3.44 8.91
C LEU A 64 8.96 4.24 7.63
N LEU A 65 8.12 5.27 7.68
CA LEU A 65 7.83 6.12 6.52
C LEU A 65 9.09 6.83 6.00
N ASP A 66 9.89 7.42 6.89
CA ASP A 66 11.17 8.05 6.55
C ASP A 66 12.14 7.02 5.92
N THR A 67 12.15 5.79 6.43
CA THR A 67 12.98 4.69 5.86
C THR A 67 12.50 4.29 4.46
N ILE A 68 11.19 4.23 4.22
CA ILE A 68 10.64 3.93 2.89
C ILE A 68 11.02 5.03 1.90
N ASN A 69 10.91 6.30 2.30
CA ASN A 69 11.31 7.46 1.50
C ASN A 69 12.81 7.45 1.17
N GLY A 70 13.66 7.01 2.10
CA GLY A 70 15.10 6.88 1.87
C GLY A 70 15.51 5.69 1.00
N HIS A 71 14.64 4.69 0.85
CA HIS A 71 14.93 3.43 0.13
C HIS A 71 13.81 3.00 -0.83
N PRO A 72 13.35 3.87 -1.74
CA PRO A 72 12.16 3.61 -2.55
C PRO A 72 12.34 2.44 -3.54
N HIS A 73 13.58 2.19 -3.97
CA HIS A 73 13.95 1.07 -4.85
C HIS A 73 13.89 -0.32 -4.16
N ARG A 74 13.65 -0.36 -2.84
CA ARG A 74 13.63 -1.60 -2.04
C ARG A 74 12.24 -2.01 -1.56
N ILE A 75 11.20 -1.27 -1.96
CA ILE A 75 9.82 -1.46 -1.48
C ILE A 75 9.36 -2.90 -1.68
N GLU A 76 9.45 -3.41 -2.91
CA GLU A 76 8.96 -4.76 -3.22
C GLU A 76 9.73 -5.84 -2.45
N ASP A 77 11.07 -5.79 -2.48
CA ASP A 77 11.92 -6.77 -1.79
C ASP A 77 11.67 -6.81 -0.28
N ALA A 78 11.55 -5.64 0.37
CA ALA A 78 11.32 -5.54 1.80
C ALA A 78 9.96 -6.12 2.20
N PHE A 79 8.92 -5.85 1.41
CA PHE A 79 7.61 -6.45 1.64
C PHE A 79 7.58 -7.96 1.36
N LEU A 80 8.25 -8.43 0.31
CA LEU A 80 8.37 -9.88 0.07
C LEU A 80 9.10 -10.58 1.22
N CYS A 81 10.15 -9.97 1.79
CA CYS A 81 10.80 -10.48 3.00
C CYS A 81 9.83 -10.51 4.18
N LEU A 82 8.98 -9.49 4.36
CA LEU A 82 7.96 -9.49 5.41
C LEU A 82 6.99 -10.68 5.26
N LEU A 83 6.57 -10.99 4.02
CA LEU A 83 5.70 -12.14 3.75
C LEU A 83 6.41 -13.49 3.99
N GLU A 84 7.69 -13.61 3.66
CA GLU A 84 8.44 -14.86 3.87
C GLU A 84 8.63 -15.25 5.33
N TYR A 85 8.60 -14.26 6.21
CA TYR A 85 8.80 -14.40 7.65
C TYR A 85 7.52 -14.12 8.45
N SER A 86 6.36 -14.02 7.78
CA SER A 86 5.09 -13.66 8.43
C SER A 86 4.71 -14.62 9.56
N ASP A 87 5.11 -15.88 9.45
CA ASP A 87 4.90 -16.93 10.46
C ASP A 87 5.72 -16.72 11.75
N LYS A 88 6.76 -15.89 11.68
CA LYS A 88 7.69 -15.60 12.79
C LYS A 88 7.48 -14.21 13.39
N LEU A 89 6.50 -13.45 12.91
CA LEU A 89 6.15 -12.14 13.45
C LEU A 89 5.24 -12.33 14.66
N GLU A 90 5.74 -11.98 15.84
CA GLU A 90 5.02 -12.23 17.10
C GLU A 90 4.00 -11.13 17.42
N ASP A 91 4.29 -9.88 17.05
CA ASP A 91 3.43 -8.73 17.27
C ASP A 91 3.66 -7.61 16.23
N GLY A 92 2.84 -6.54 16.31
CA GLY A 92 2.89 -5.43 15.35
C GLY A 92 4.15 -4.56 15.44
N ASP A 93 4.77 -4.44 16.63
CA ASP A 93 6.01 -3.68 16.77
C ASP A 93 7.19 -4.46 16.20
N HIS A 94 7.21 -5.78 16.40
CA HIS A 94 8.12 -6.70 15.72
C HIS A 94 7.95 -6.64 14.21
N ALA A 95 6.73 -6.68 13.67
CA ALA A 95 6.49 -6.55 12.23
C ALA A 95 6.97 -5.22 11.66
N THR A 96 6.71 -4.12 12.37
CA THR A 96 7.14 -2.76 11.97
C THR A 96 8.66 -2.62 11.96
N ASN A 97 9.32 -3.08 13.03
CA ASN A 97 10.78 -3.04 13.13
C ASN A 97 11.46 -3.99 12.15
N PHE A 98 10.87 -5.17 11.91
CA PHE A 98 11.35 -6.12 10.90
C PHE A 98 11.32 -5.49 9.50
N LEU A 99 10.18 -4.91 9.11
CA LEU A 99 10.06 -4.25 7.81
C LEU A 99 11.07 -3.10 7.69
N ARG A 100 11.19 -2.24 8.71
CA ARG A 100 12.19 -1.16 8.72
C ARG A 100 13.60 -1.69 8.55
N LYS A 101 13.96 -2.77 9.25
CA LYS A 101 15.28 -3.41 9.14
C LYS A 101 15.51 -3.99 7.74
N ALA A 102 14.50 -4.65 7.15
CA ALA A 102 14.59 -5.17 5.79
C ALA A 102 14.90 -4.06 4.76
N PHE A 103 14.30 -2.87 4.91
CA PHE A 103 14.63 -1.71 4.08
C PHE A 103 16.07 -1.23 4.27
N ILE A 104 16.51 -1.03 5.51
CA ILE A 104 17.85 -0.51 5.84
C ILE A 104 18.94 -1.45 5.33
N GLU A 105 18.81 -2.74 5.65
CA GLU A 105 19.79 -3.78 5.30
C GLU A 105 19.70 -4.23 3.85
N GLY A 106 18.63 -3.87 3.13
CA GLY A 106 18.43 -4.25 1.74
C GLY A 106 18.29 -5.76 1.54
N TRP A 107 17.53 -6.41 2.44
CA TRP A 107 17.29 -7.85 2.35
C TRP A 107 16.58 -8.22 1.05
N LYS A 108 16.99 -9.37 0.50
CA LYS A 108 16.39 -9.94 -0.71
C LYS A 108 15.52 -11.14 -0.34
N PRO A 109 14.30 -11.23 -0.91
CA PRO A 109 13.44 -12.37 -0.69
C PRO A 109 14.06 -13.63 -1.30
N ARG A 110 13.86 -14.79 -0.65
CA ARG A 110 14.46 -16.07 -1.03
C ARG A 110 13.46 -17.04 -1.64
N LYS A 111 12.20 -16.96 -1.22
CA LYS A 111 11.08 -17.82 -1.64
C LYS A 111 10.22 -17.17 -2.71
N PHE A 112 9.98 -15.86 -2.62
CA PHE A 112 9.07 -15.15 -3.51
C PHE A 112 9.81 -14.10 -4.34
N GLN A 113 9.54 -14.05 -5.64
CA GLN A 113 10.11 -13.08 -6.57
C GLN A 113 9.11 -11.98 -6.96
N SER A 114 7.83 -12.13 -6.62
CA SER A 114 6.77 -11.15 -6.89
C SER A 114 5.58 -11.33 -5.97
N PHE A 115 4.74 -10.30 -5.86
CA PHE A 115 3.50 -10.37 -5.07
C PHE A 115 2.58 -11.50 -5.51
N GLU A 116 2.42 -11.70 -6.82
CA GLU A 116 1.55 -12.74 -7.38
C GLU A 116 2.04 -14.16 -7.05
N GLN A 117 3.36 -14.35 -6.95
CA GLN A 117 3.92 -15.62 -6.49
C GLN A 117 3.60 -15.85 -5.01
N ALA A 118 3.75 -14.81 -4.17
CA ALA A 118 3.43 -14.88 -2.74
C ALA A 118 1.93 -15.16 -2.50
N ARG A 119 1.03 -14.51 -3.25
CA ARG A 119 -0.43 -14.74 -3.19
C ARG A 119 -0.82 -16.19 -3.50
N LYS A 120 -0.17 -16.81 -4.48
CA LYS A 120 -0.43 -18.22 -4.82
C LYS A 120 0.06 -19.19 -3.74
N ALA A 121 1.09 -18.81 -3.00
CA ALA A 121 1.73 -19.67 -2.01
C ALA A 121 1.16 -19.52 -0.59
N ILE A 122 0.59 -18.35 -0.27
CA ILE A 122 0.10 -18.03 1.08
C ILE A 122 -1.44 -18.00 1.06
N PRO A 123 -2.13 -18.99 1.68
CA PRO A 123 -3.58 -19.16 1.52
C PRO A 123 -4.47 -18.03 2.05
N TRP A 124 -3.97 -17.18 2.96
CA TRP A 124 -4.72 -16.11 3.61
C TRP A 124 -4.54 -14.73 2.95
N LEU A 125 -3.74 -14.67 1.89
CA LEU A 125 -3.28 -13.47 1.20
C LEU A 125 -4.22 -13.08 0.05
#